data_AF-A0A1W9PZJ4-F1
#
_entry.id   AF-A0A1W9PZJ4-F1
#
_cell.length_a   1.000
_cell.length_b   1.000
_cell.length_c   1.000
_cell.angle_alpha   90.00
_cell.angle_beta   90.00
_cell.angle_gamma   90.00
#
_symmetry.space_group_name_H-M   'P 1'
#
loop_
_entity.id
_entity.type
_entity.pdbx_description
1 polymer ?
#
loop_
_entity_poly.entity_id
_entity_poly.type
_entity_poly.pdbx_seq_one_letter_code
_entity_poly.pdbx_strand_id
1 'polypeptide(L)'
;MYEQLIVVPDETGKEYTFRRIRVNLKHETRDGDTDICIITNLSRSVANGKMIARLYRDRWTIETAFQHLAEYLNSEINTLGYPRAALFGFCVALVAYIIMSVVKAALGSVHGVDFIEKNISGYYVANEKSTLEAPKSRSQSGLP
;
A
#
# COMPACT_ATOMS: atom_id res chain seq x y z
N MET A 1 15.14 -8.69 -18.02
CA MET A 1 14.70 -9.78 -17.12
C MET A 1 15.61 -10.97 -17.36
N TYR A 2 16.17 -11.53 -16.29
CA TYR A 2 17.14 -12.62 -16.34
C TYR A 2 16.70 -13.75 -15.41
N GLU A 3 17.00 -15.01 -15.76
CA GLU A 3 16.65 -16.18 -14.96
C GLU A 3 17.88 -17.06 -14.74
N GLN A 4 18.12 -17.45 -13.49
CA GLN A 4 19.26 -18.26 -13.06
C GLN A 4 18.81 -19.31 -12.05
N LEU A 5 19.41 -20.51 -12.09
CA LEU A 5 19.26 -21.48 -11.01
C LEU A 5 20.16 -21.09 -9.84
N ILE A 6 19.61 -21.23 -8.63
CA ILE A 6 20.34 -21.01 -7.38
C ILE A 6 20.19 -22.24 -6.50
N VAL A 7 21.19 -22.49 -5.67
CA VAL A 7 21.17 -23.54 -4.65
C VAL A 7 21.11 -22.87 -3.29
N VAL A 8 20.18 -23.31 -2.45
CA VAL A 8 19.98 -22.79 -1.10
C VAL A 8 20.06 -23.98 -0.14
N PRO A 9 21.05 -24.03 0.77
CA PRO A 9 21.10 -25.04 1.81
C PRO A 9 20.09 -24.74 2.92
N ASP A 10 19.46 -25.76 3.51
CA ASP A 10 18.72 -25.60 4.78
C ASP A 10 19.65 -25.74 6.00
N GLU A 11 19.05 -25.62 7.19
CA GLU A 11 19.71 -25.73 8.51
C GLU A 11 20.38 -27.08 8.80
N THR A 12 19.94 -28.14 8.12
CA THR A 12 20.51 -29.50 8.13
C THR A 12 21.60 -29.72 7.07
N GLY A 13 21.86 -28.71 6.23
CA GLY A 13 22.83 -28.77 5.13
C GLY A 13 22.28 -29.40 3.85
N LYS A 14 20.97 -29.67 3.78
CA LYS A 14 20.34 -30.21 2.58
C LYS A 14 20.18 -29.10 1.53
N GLU A 15 20.68 -29.35 0.33
CA GLU A 15 20.63 -28.40 -0.78
C GLU A 15 19.30 -28.45 -1.54
N TYR A 16 18.70 -27.28 -1.75
CA TYR A 16 17.49 -27.11 -2.56
C TYR A 16 17.80 -26.24 -3.78
N THR A 17 17.39 -26.71 -4.96
CA THR A 17 17.53 -25.93 -6.19
C THR A 17 16.28 -25.10 -6.44
N PHE A 18 16.47 -23.81 -6.61
CA PHE A 18 15.41 -22.85 -6.95
C PHE A 18 15.75 -22.09 -8.22
N ARG A 19 14.73 -21.48 -8.82
CA ARG A 19 14.90 -20.50 -9.90
C ARG A 19 14.87 -19.10 -9.28
N ARG A 20 15.88 -18.30 -9.59
CA ARG A 20 15.94 -16.87 -9.31
C ARG A 20 15.62 -16.11 -10.59
N ILE A 21 14.61 -15.26 -10.52
CA ILE A 21 14.16 -14.39 -11.60
C ILE A 21 14.47 -12.95 -11.21
N ARG A 22 15.37 -12.30 -11.95
CA ARG A 22 15.69 -10.88 -11.79
C ARG A 22 14.86 -10.04 -12.75
N VAL A 23 14.04 -9.16 -12.21
CA VAL A 23 13.17 -8.24 -12.93
C VAL A 23 13.72 -6.83 -12.76
N ASN A 24 14.13 -6.22 -13.86
CA ASN A 24 14.56 -4.83 -13.86
C ASN A 24 13.32 -3.93 -13.81
N LEU A 25 13.36 -2.95 -12.91
CA LEU A 25 12.28 -2.01 -12.68
C LEU A 25 12.36 -0.85 -13.67
N LYS A 26 11.19 -0.34 -14.08
CA LYS A 26 11.14 0.87 -14.92
C LYS A 26 11.46 2.14 -14.13
N HIS A 27 11.15 2.13 -12.84
CA HIS A 27 11.43 3.19 -11.89
C HIS A 27 12.01 2.53 -10.64
N GLU A 28 12.99 3.19 -10.03
CA GLU A 28 13.57 2.75 -8.77
C GLU A 28 12.52 2.58 -7.67
N THR A 29 12.77 1.65 -6.74
CA THR A 29 11.97 1.58 -5.50
C THR A 29 12.23 2.83 -4.65
N ARG A 30 11.42 3.02 -3.59
CA ARG A 30 11.63 4.10 -2.61
C ARG A 30 13.05 4.10 -2.00
N ASP A 31 13.65 2.92 -1.92
CA ASP A 31 15.00 2.69 -1.38
C ASP A 31 16.10 2.74 -2.47
N GLY A 32 15.75 3.06 -3.71
CA GLY A 32 16.68 3.20 -4.84
C GLY A 32 17.01 1.89 -5.57
N ASP A 33 16.34 0.78 -5.24
CA ASP A 33 16.59 -0.49 -5.93
C ASP A 33 16.07 -0.43 -7.36
N THR A 34 16.89 -0.90 -8.30
CA THR A 34 16.57 -0.92 -9.74
C THR A 34 16.15 -2.31 -10.23
N ASP A 35 16.26 -3.33 -9.37
CA ASP A 35 15.92 -4.71 -9.70
C ASP A 35 15.24 -5.42 -8.52
N ILE A 36 14.27 -6.28 -8.84
CA ILE A 36 13.68 -7.23 -7.89
C ILE A 36 14.16 -8.64 -8.23
N CYS A 37 14.55 -9.41 -7.22
CA CYS A 37 14.85 -10.84 -7.36
C CYS A 37 13.72 -11.68 -6.76
N ILE A 38 13.07 -12.49 -7.58
CA ILE A 38 12.01 -13.43 -7.17
C ILE A 38 12.60 -14.83 -7.13
N ILE A 39 12.43 -15.54 -6.02
CA ILE A 39 12.84 -16.95 -5.89
C ILE A 39 11.60 -17.84 -6.00
N THR A 40 11.68 -18.91 -6.80
CA THR A 40 10.56 -19.82 -7.03
C THR A 40 11.03 -21.26 -7.19
N ASN A 41 10.25 -22.21 -6.66
CA ASN A 41 10.40 -23.65 -6.89
C ASN A 41 9.56 -24.17 -8.07
N LEU A 42 8.79 -23.30 -8.73
CA LEU A 42 7.95 -23.69 -9.86
C LEU A 42 8.81 -24.03 -11.07
N SER A 43 8.48 -25.12 -11.76
CA SER A 43 9.16 -25.48 -13.00
C SER A 43 8.83 -24.49 -14.13
N ARG A 44 9.67 -24.46 -15.17
CA ARG A 44 9.42 -23.63 -16.37
C ARG A 44 8.14 -24.01 -17.11
N SER A 45 7.73 -25.27 -17.05
CA SER A 45 6.52 -25.77 -17.71
C SER A 45 5.24 -25.30 -17.02
N VAL A 46 5.25 -25.19 -15.68
CA VAL A 46 4.11 -24.69 -14.90
C VAL A 46 4.02 -23.17 -14.99
N ALA A 47 5.14 -22.47 -14.80
CA ALA A 47 5.17 -21.01 -14.84
C ALA A 47 6.50 -20.50 -15.41
N ASN A 48 6.41 -19.87 -16.58
CA ASN A 48 7.55 -19.18 -17.15
C ASN A 48 7.89 -17.92 -16.32
N GLY A 49 9.13 -17.44 -16.40
CA GLY A 49 9.54 -16.33 -15.55
C GLY A 49 8.76 -15.02 -15.79
N LYS A 50 8.23 -14.79 -17.01
CA LYS A 50 7.41 -13.59 -17.31
C LYS A 50 6.08 -13.63 -16.57
N MET A 51 5.44 -14.81 -16.53
CA MET A 51 4.22 -15.05 -15.76
C MET A 51 4.48 -14.79 -14.27
N ILE A 52 5.58 -15.34 -13.74
CA ILE A 52 5.95 -15.16 -12.33
C ILE A 52 6.21 -13.68 -12.03
N ALA A 53 6.92 -12.96 -12.89
CA ALA A 53 7.16 -11.52 -12.73
C ALA A 53 5.87 -10.70 -12.75
N ARG A 54 4.87 -11.07 -13.57
CA ARG A 54 3.55 -10.43 -13.58
C ARG A 54 2.77 -10.71 -12.30
N LEU A 55 2.68 -11.99 -11.90
CA LEU A 55 1.99 -12.39 -10.68
C LEU A 55 2.61 -11.74 -9.43
N TYR A 56 3.93 -11.61 -9.40
CA TYR A 56 4.62 -10.92 -8.31
C TYR A 56 4.36 -9.40 -8.32
N ARG A 57 4.21 -8.80 -9.51
CA ARG A 57 3.77 -7.41 -9.62
C ARG A 57 2.35 -7.21 -9.08
N ASP A 58 1.43 -8.12 -9.39
CA ASP A 58 0.06 -8.06 -8.87
C ASP A 58 0.04 -8.24 -7.34
N ARG A 59 0.94 -9.08 -6.79
CA ARG A 59 1.13 -9.20 -5.34
C ARG A 59 1.60 -7.90 -4.70
N TRP A 60 2.46 -7.12 -5.35
CA TRP A 60 2.91 -5.82 -4.84
C TRP A 60 1.73 -4.89 -4.55
N THR A 61 0.64 -4.97 -5.32
CA THR A 61 -0.58 -4.19 -5.04
C THR A 61 -1.15 -4.48 -3.65
N ILE A 62 -1.07 -5.74 -3.20
CA ILE A 62 -1.48 -6.13 -1.85
C ILE A 62 -0.50 -5.54 -0.83
N GLU A 63 0.81 -5.65 -1.06
CA GLU A 63 1.82 -5.09 -0.15
C GLU A 63 1.67 -3.56 0.01
N THR A 64 1.41 -2.82 -1.08
CA THR A 64 1.10 -1.39 -1.01
C THR A 64 -0.19 -1.10 -0.26
N ALA A 65 -1.22 -1.94 -0.41
CA ALA A 65 -2.45 -1.81 0.37
C ALA A 65 -2.19 -1.96 1.88
N PHE A 66 -1.38 -2.95 2.27
CA PHE A 66 -0.98 -3.15 3.66
C PHE A 66 -0.08 -2.03 4.18
N GLN A 67 0.82 -1.49 3.35
CA GLN A 67 1.64 -0.34 3.70
C GLN A 67 0.78 0.90 3.98
N HIS A 68 -0.17 1.22 3.11
CA HIS A 68 -1.14 2.30 3.32
C HIS A 68 -2.00 2.05 4.57
N LEU A 69 -2.39 0.80 4.83
CA LEU A 69 -3.13 0.45 6.04
C LEU A 69 -2.31 0.73 7.30
N ALA A 70 -1.01 0.39 7.30
CA ALA A 70 -0.11 0.66 8.41
C ALA A 70 0.10 2.17 8.64
N GLU A 71 0.32 2.93 7.56
CA GLU A 71 0.57 4.38 7.57
C GLU A 71 -0.68 5.20 7.95
N TYR A 72 -1.85 4.91 7.37
CA TYR A 72 -3.06 5.70 7.60
C TYR A 72 -3.77 5.39 8.91
N LEU A 73 -3.69 4.15 9.39
CA LEU A 73 -4.38 3.78 10.62
C LEU A 73 -3.51 3.81 11.86
N ASN A 74 -2.25 4.24 11.74
CA ASN A 74 -1.31 4.20 12.87
C ASN A 74 -1.42 2.81 13.50
N SER A 75 -1.15 1.73 12.75
CA SER A 75 -1.39 0.36 13.27
C SER A 75 -0.60 0.05 14.55
N GLU A 76 0.29 0.95 14.95
CA GLU A 76 0.79 1.15 16.30
C GLU A 76 -0.15 2.00 17.18
N ILE A 77 -1.48 1.82 17.07
CA ILE A 77 -2.34 2.07 18.22
C ILE A 77 -1.68 1.19 19.25
N ASN A 78 -1.20 1.77 20.36
CA ASN A 78 -0.72 1.06 21.54
C ASN A 78 -1.86 0.13 22.02
N THR A 79 -2.12 -0.95 21.29
CA THR A 79 -3.42 -1.60 21.28
C THR A 79 -3.38 -2.53 22.47
N LEU A 80 -3.84 -1.99 23.60
CA LEU A 80 -4.78 -2.65 24.52
C LEU A 80 -4.53 -4.15 24.56
N GLY A 81 -3.59 -4.63 25.40
CA GLY A 81 -2.98 -5.98 25.40
C GLY A 81 -3.94 -7.19 25.34
N TYR A 82 -4.71 -7.30 24.26
CA TYR A 82 -5.85 -8.18 24.08
C TYR A 82 -5.97 -8.52 22.58
N PRO A 83 -5.42 -9.67 22.15
CA PRO A 83 -5.28 -10.05 20.73
C PRO A 83 -6.58 -10.01 19.91
N ARG A 84 -7.74 -10.21 20.55
CA ARG A 84 -9.05 -10.18 19.89
C ARG A 84 -9.47 -8.77 19.44
N ALA A 85 -9.13 -7.74 20.22
CA ALA A 85 -9.44 -6.35 19.88
C ALA A 85 -8.55 -5.84 18.74
N ALA A 86 -7.28 -6.25 18.72
CA ALA A 86 -6.36 -5.95 17.63
C ALA A 86 -6.85 -6.56 16.29
N LEU A 87 -7.29 -7.82 16.29
CA LEU A 87 -7.83 -8.46 15.09
C LEU A 87 -9.09 -7.74 14.57
N PHE A 88 -10.00 -7.37 15.48
CA PHE A 88 -11.20 -6.62 15.10
C PHE A 88 -10.84 -5.26 14.49
N GLY A 89 -9.95 -4.51 15.14
CA GLY A 89 -9.45 -3.23 14.61
C GLY A 89 -8.82 -3.36 13.23
N PHE A 90 -7.99 -4.39 13.03
CA PHE A 90 -7.40 -4.72 11.74
C PHE A 90 -8.45 -5.05 10.66
N CYS A 91 -9.47 -5.85 10.98
CA CYS A 91 -10.55 -6.17 10.04
C CYS A 91 -11.36 -4.92 9.64
N VAL A 92 -11.68 -4.05 10.59
CA VAL A 92 -12.38 -2.79 10.32
C VAL A 92 -11.53 -1.87 9.44
N ALA A 93 -10.24 -1.77 9.73
CA ALA A 93 -9.28 -1.03 8.95
C ALA A 93 -9.26 -1.50 7.48
N LEU A 94 -9.20 -2.82 7.27
CA LEU A 94 -9.17 -3.42 5.94
C LEU A 94 -10.45 -3.09 5.15
N VAL A 95 -11.61 -3.19 5.77
CA VAL A 95 -12.89 -2.83 5.15
C VAL A 95 -12.93 -1.35 4.77
N ALA A 96 -12.47 -0.45 5.65
CA ALA A 96 -12.38 0.98 5.36
C ALA A 96 -11.45 1.27 4.18
N TYR A 97 -10.31 0.58 4.08
CA TYR A 97 -9.40 0.69 2.95
C TYR A 97 -10.04 0.23 1.63
N ILE A 98 -10.78 -0.89 1.64
CA ILE A 98 -11.50 -1.38 0.46
C ILE A 98 -12.53 -0.33 0.00
N ILE A 99 -13.29 0.25 0.93
CA ILE A 99 -14.27 1.32 0.61
C ILE A 99 -13.57 2.52 -0.02
N MET A 100 -12.46 2.99 0.58
CA MET A 100 -11.67 4.11 0.05
C MET A 100 -11.13 3.80 -1.35
N SER A 101 -10.68 2.57 -1.59
CA SER A 101 -10.18 2.13 -2.90
C SER A 101 -11.26 2.15 -3.97
N VAL A 102 -12.49 1.72 -3.63
CA VAL A 102 -13.65 1.79 -4.53
C VAL A 102 -14.03 3.23 -4.84
N VAL A 103 -14.07 4.11 -3.83
CA VAL A 103 -14.37 5.53 -4.01
C VAL A 103 -13.32 6.19 -4.91
N LYS A 104 -12.02 5.93 -4.68
CA LYS A 104 -10.95 6.39 -5.57
C LYS A 104 -11.15 5.88 -6.99
N ALA A 105 -11.40 4.59 -7.19
CA ALA A 105 -11.63 4.03 -8.52
C ALA A 105 -12.83 4.68 -9.25
N ALA A 106 -13.94 4.91 -8.53
CA ALA A 106 -15.12 5.58 -9.07
C ALA A 106 -14.83 7.04 -9.47
N LEU A 107 -14.16 7.80 -8.61
CA LEU A 107 -13.76 9.18 -8.91
C LEU A 107 -12.81 9.26 -10.10
N GLY A 108 -11.86 8.32 -10.21
CA GLY A 108 -10.92 8.25 -11.32
C GLY A 108 -11.57 7.91 -12.65
N SER A 109 -12.65 7.12 -12.61
CA SER A 109 -13.42 6.79 -13.82
C SER A 109 -14.14 8.00 -14.44
N VAL A 110 -14.47 9.00 -13.63
CA VAL A 110 -15.22 10.19 -14.08
C VAL A 110 -14.31 11.41 -14.27
N HIS A 111 -13.29 11.59 -13.43
CA HIS A 111 -12.47 12.81 -13.36
C HIS A 111 -11.04 12.63 -13.87
N GLY A 112 -10.65 11.40 -14.25
CA GLY A 112 -9.28 11.07 -14.66
C GLY A 112 -8.33 10.88 -13.46
N VAL A 113 -7.26 10.11 -13.68
CA VAL A 113 -6.32 9.70 -12.61
C VAL A 113 -5.59 10.91 -11.97
N ASP A 114 -5.36 11.97 -12.75
CA ASP A 114 -4.68 13.21 -12.34
C ASP A 114 -5.46 13.96 -11.24
N PHE A 115 -6.79 13.85 -11.22
CA PHE A 115 -7.64 14.47 -10.19
C PHE A 115 -7.47 13.79 -8.84
N ILE A 116 -7.30 12.45 -8.81
CA ILE A 116 -7.11 11.68 -7.58
C ILE A 116 -5.77 12.00 -6.92
N GLU A 117 -4.69 12.00 -7.69
CA GLU A 117 -3.34 12.27 -7.15
C GLU A 117 -3.22 13.70 -6.62
N LYS A 118 -3.89 14.67 -7.24
CA LYS A 118 -3.87 16.07 -6.79
C LYS A 118 -4.86 16.41 -5.67
N ASN A 119 -6.04 15.81 -5.64
CA ASN A 119 -7.12 16.22 -4.72
C ASN A 119 -7.39 15.22 -3.59
N ILE A 120 -6.92 13.97 -3.71
CA ILE A 120 -7.11 12.91 -2.70
C ILE A 120 -5.76 12.51 -2.10
N SER A 121 -4.98 13.52 -1.72
CA SER A 121 -4.06 13.35 -0.59
C SER A 121 -4.92 13.34 0.67
N GLY A 122 -4.80 12.31 1.50
CA GLY A 122 -5.67 12.04 2.66
C GLY A 122 -5.80 13.17 3.70
N TYR A 123 -5.12 14.29 3.49
CA TYR A 123 -5.14 15.49 4.32
C TYR A 123 -6.40 16.36 4.16
N TYR A 124 -7.00 16.47 2.97
CA TYR A 124 -8.08 17.46 2.74
C TYR A 124 -9.47 17.00 3.18
N VAL A 125 -9.73 15.69 3.24
CA VAL A 125 -11.05 15.18 3.66
C VAL A 125 -11.28 15.35 5.17
N ALA A 126 -10.22 15.57 5.96
CA ALA A 126 -10.32 15.77 7.41
C ALA A 126 -10.63 17.22 7.83
N ASN A 127 -10.55 18.21 6.94
CA ASN A 127 -10.61 19.63 7.34
C ASN A 127 -11.87 20.40 6.89
N GLU A 128 -12.88 19.76 6.31
CA GLU A 128 -14.12 20.46 5.89
C GLU A 128 -15.22 20.40 6.96
N LYS A 129 -14.93 20.82 8.21
CA LYS A 129 -15.96 21.14 9.23
C LYS A 129 -15.52 22.23 10.23
N SER A 130 -15.03 23.38 9.77
CA SER A 130 -14.81 24.54 10.66
C SER A 130 -15.24 25.90 10.11
N THR A 131 -16.03 25.97 9.02
CA THR A 131 -16.38 27.28 8.42
C THR A 131 -17.88 27.49 8.22
N LEU A 132 -18.75 26.72 8.90
CA LEU A 132 -20.20 26.89 8.78
C LEU A 132 -20.93 26.86 10.13
N GLU A 133 -20.55 27.74 11.06
CA GLU A 133 -21.50 28.27 12.07
C GLU A 133 -21.29 29.79 12.27
N ALA A 134 -22.00 30.53 11.42
CA ALA A 134 -22.75 31.78 11.62
C ALA A 134 -22.09 33.13 12.06
N PRO A 135 -22.66 34.28 11.61
CA PRO A 135 -22.07 35.62 11.71
C PRO A 135 -22.74 36.59 12.71
N LYS A 136 -22.11 37.77 12.89
CA LYS A 136 -22.50 39.02 13.62
C LYS A 136 -22.36 38.96 15.15
N SER A 137 -21.76 39.95 15.83
CA SER A 137 -22.04 41.39 15.72
C SER A 137 -20.84 42.31 15.98
N ARG A 138 -20.80 43.41 15.23
CA ARG A 138 -19.98 44.62 15.40
C ARG A 138 -20.46 45.42 16.62
N SER A 139 -19.57 45.84 17.51
CA SER A 139 -19.65 47.17 18.14
C SER A 139 -18.25 47.65 18.56
N GLN A 140 -17.86 48.81 18.03
CA GLN A 140 -16.68 49.58 18.43
C GLN A 140 -16.97 50.36 19.72
N SER A 141 -15.94 50.54 20.54
CA SER A 141 -15.57 51.78 21.28
C SER A 141 -14.49 51.34 22.28
N GLY A 142 -13.27 51.86 22.34
CA GLY A 142 -12.76 53.19 22.08
C GLY A 142 -11.67 53.37 23.14
N LEU A 143 -10.41 53.41 22.71
CA LEU A 143 -9.27 53.90 23.50
C LEU A 143 -9.48 55.40 23.79
N PRO A 144 -8.94 55.92 24.90
CA PRO A 144 -7.50 56.19 25.00
C PRO A 144 -6.77 55.41 26.09
#